data_AF-A0A084JSM5-F1
#
_entry.id   AF-A0A084JSM5-F1
#
_cell.length_a   1.000
_cell.length_b   1.000
_cell.length_c   1.000
_cell.angle_alpha   90.00
_cell.angle_beta   90.00
_cell.angle_gamma   90.00
#
_symmetry.space_group_name_H-M   'P 1'
#
loop_
_entity.id
_entity.type
_entity.pdbx_description
1 polymer ?
#
loop_
_entity_poly.entity_id
_entity_poly.type
_entity_poly.pdbx_seq_one_letter_code
_entity_poly.pdbx_strand_id
1 'polypeptide(L)' 'QLAIMPTGGINPTEDGLKEWFKAGVNCVGMGSQLFDKLKINNGDFEGLEQDIKIAVQTASVL' A
#
# COMPACT_ATOMS: atom_id res chain seq x y z
N GLN A 1 10.88 -18.18 -13.36
CA GLN A 1 10.64 -17.50 -12.08
C GLN A 1 9.15 -17.23 -11.97
N LEU A 2 8.51 -17.56 -10.85
CA LEU A 2 7.07 -17.36 -10.66
C LEU A 2 6.81 -15.94 -10.17
N ALA A 3 5.91 -15.20 -10.82
CA ALA A 3 5.49 -13.89 -10.36
C ALA A 3 4.37 -14.03 -9.33
N ILE A 4 4.57 -13.45 -8.14
CA ILE A 4 3.61 -13.51 -7.04
C ILE A 4 3.23 -12.09 -6.64
N MET A 5 1.93 -11.87 -6.44
CA MET A 5 1.34 -10.66 -5.89
C MET A 5 0.61 -11.00 -4.59
N PRO A 6 1.27 -10.94 -3.41
CA PRO A 6 0.59 -11.14 -2.14
C PRO A 6 -0.45 -10.04 -1.91
N THR A 7 -1.50 -10.38 -1.18
CA THR A 7 -2.58 -9.48 -0.77
C THR A 7 -3.00 -9.81 0.65
N GLY A 8 -3.53 -8.81 1.37
CA GLY A 8 -4.06 -8.98 2.73
C GLY A 8 -3.00 -8.71 3.80
N GLY A 9 -3.26 -7.74 4.68
CA GLY A 9 -2.34 -7.36 5.76
C GLY A 9 -1.11 -6.55 5.34
N ILE A 10 -1.01 -6.14 4.07
CA ILE A 10 0.13 -5.36 3.57
C ILE A 10 -0.03 -3.90 4.01
N ASN A 11 0.92 -3.42 4.81
CA ASN A 11 0.93 -2.06 5.35
C ASN A 11 1.65 -1.11 4.37
N PRO A 12 1.06 0.03 3.96
CA PRO A 12 1.68 1.01 3.06
C PRO A 12 2.77 1.87 3.75
N THR A 13 3.60 1.26 4.59
CA THR A 13 4.76 1.89 5.21
C THR A 13 6.04 1.36 4.59
N GLU A 14 7.14 2.10 4.74
CA GLU A 14 8.44 1.71 4.19
C GLU A 14 8.87 0.33 4.69
N ASP A 15 8.80 0.09 6.00
CA ASP A 15 9.16 -1.20 6.60
C ASP A 15 8.22 -2.32 6.14
N GLY A 16 6.91 -2.07 6.11
CA GLY A 16 5.91 -3.05 5.70
C GLY A 16 6.10 -3.51 4.25
N LEU A 17 6.44 -2.59 3.34
CA LEU A 17 6.68 -2.90 1.93
C LEU A 17 8.06 -3.54 1.71
N LYS A 18 9.09 -3.08 2.42
CA LYS A 18 10.45 -3.63 2.34
C LYS A 18 10.50 -5.12 2.63
N GLU A 19 9.72 -5.61 3.60
CA GLU A 19 9.67 -7.02 3.94
C GLU A 19 9.22 -7.88 2.75
N TRP A 20 8.18 -7.44 2.03
CA TRP A 20 7.66 -8.16 0.86
C TRP A 20 8.63 -8.11 -0.32
N PHE A 21 9.18 -6.93 -0.65
CA PHE A 21 10.12 -6.81 -1.75
C PHE A 21 11.42 -7.58 -1.49
N LYS A 22 11.91 -7.62 -0.24
CA LYS A 22 13.03 -8.49 0.16
C LYS A 22 12.71 -9.98 0.03
N ALA A 23 11.46 -10.38 0.23
CA ALA A 23 11.01 -11.75 0.00
C ALA A 23 10.94 -12.13 -1.50
N GLY A 24 11.16 -11.17 -2.41
CA GLY A 24 11.29 -11.41 -3.85
C GLY A 24 9.98 -11.36 -4.63
N VAL A 25 8.94 -10.72 -4.07
CA VAL A 25 7.67 -10.52 -4.80
C VAL A 25 7.81 -9.40 -5.83
N ASN A 26 7.07 -9.51 -6.94
CA ASN A 26 7.15 -8.53 -8.03
C ASN A 26 6.27 -7.30 -7.78
N CYS A 27 5.19 -7.49 -7.05
CA CYS A 27 4.24 -6.44 -6.71
C CYS A 27 3.47 -6.86 -5.46
N VAL A 28 2.76 -5.92 -4.86
CA VAL A 28 1.87 -6.15 -3.72
C VAL A 28 0.49 -5.60 -4.04
N GLY A 29 -0.56 -6.29 -3.60
CA GLY A 29 -1.92 -5.77 -3.64
C GLY A 29 -2.31 -5.20 -2.29
N MET A 30 -2.74 -3.94 -2.28
CA MET A 30 -3.20 -3.25 -1.06
C MET A 30 -4.71 -2.97 -1.16
N GLY A 31 -5.42 -3.31 -0.09
CA GLY A 31 -6.87 -3.15 0.03
C GLY A 31 -7.24 -2.20 1.16
N SER A 32 -7.84 -2.73 2.23
CA SER A 32 -8.33 -1.94 3.37
C SER A 32 -7.30 -1.04 4.05
N GLN A 33 -6.00 -1.34 3.92
CA GLN A 33 -4.92 -0.51 4.46
C GLN A 33 -4.66 0.76 3.63
N LEU A 34 -5.15 0.81 2.39
CA LEU A 34 -5.02 1.95 1.47
C LEU A 34 -6.27 2.86 1.50
N PHE A 35 -7.42 2.31 1.91
CA PHE A 35 -8.70 2.99 1.90
C PHE A 35 -9.23 3.20 3.33
N ASP A 36 -8.88 4.33 3.94
CA ASP A 36 -9.38 4.69 5.27
C ASP A 36 -10.90 4.92 5.26
N LYS A 37 -11.62 4.06 5.98
CA LYS A 37 -13.09 4.12 6.09
C LYS A 37 -13.57 5.41 6.75
N LEU A 38 -12.82 5.98 7.70
CA LEU A 38 -13.19 7.22 8.37
C LEU A 38 -13.11 8.39 7.39
N LYS A 39 -12.04 8.48 6.60
CA LYS A 39 -11.90 9.50 5.57
C LYS A 39 -13.01 9.42 4.53
N ILE A 40 -13.32 8.21 4.05
CA ILE A 40 -14.42 7.98 3.12
C ILE A 40 -15.76 8.43 3.73
N ASN A 41 -16.07 8.00 4.96
CA ASN A 41 -17.32 8.34 5.63
C ASN A 41 -17.46 9.84 5.91
N ASN A 42 -16.35 10.54 6.15
CA ASN A 42 -16.30 11.97 6.41
C ASN A 42 -16.20 12.81 5.13
N GLY A 43 -16.09 12.19 3.95
CA GLY A 43 -15.89 12.88 2.67
C GLY A 43 -14.50 13.53 2.52
N ASP A 44 -13.52 13.12 3.32
CA ASP A 44 -12.13 13.60 3.25
C ASP A 44 -11.38 12.90 2.10
N PHE A 45 -11.77 13.22 0.87
CA PHE A 45 -11.16 12.65 -0.33
C PHE A 45 -9.77 13.22 -0.60
N GLU A 46 -9.50 14.47 -0.21
CA GLU A 46 -8.17 15.06 -0.32
C GLU A 46 -7.18 14.34 0.60
N GLY A 47 -7.55 14.11 1.86
CA GLY A 47 -6.74 13.34 2.81
C GLY A 47 -6.54 11.89 2.37
N LEU A 48 -7.55 11.29 1.72
CA LEU A 48 -7.43 9.93 1.16
C LEU A 48 -6.49 9.91 -0.05
N GLU A 49 -6.56 10.90 -0.94
CA GLU A 49 -5.65 11.04 -2.08
C GLU A 49 -4.20 11.17 -1.60
N GLN A 50 -3.92 12.00 -0.59
CA GLN A 50 -2.58 12.17 -0.05
C GLN A 50 -2.02 10.86 0.51
N ASP A 51 -2.81 10.10 1.28
CA ASP A 51 -2.38 8.80 1.82
C ASP A 51 -2.00 7.84 0.69
N ILE A 52 -2.84 7.74 -0.34
CA ILE A 52 -2.60 6.86 -1.49
C ILE A 52 -1.35 7.28 -2.24
N LYS A 53 -1.16 8.59 -2.44
CA LYS A 53 0.03 9.14 -3.10
C LYS A 53 1.29 8.79 -2.32
N ILE A 54 1.28 8.94 -1.00
CA ILE A 54 2.40 8.57 -0.13
C ILE A 54 2.69 7.06 -0.23
N ALA A 55 1.66 6.22 -0.22
CA ALA A 55 1.81 4.77 -0.35
C ALA A 55 2.47 4.37 -1.68
N VAL A 56 2.02 4.96 -2.79
CA VAL A 56 2.59 4.72 -4.13
C VAL A 56 4.03 5.24 -4.22
N GLN A 57 4.29 6.44 -3.70
CA GLN A 57 5.65 7.00 -3.67
C GLN A 57 6.60 6.13 -2.86
N THR A 58 6.17 5.69 -1.67
CA THR A 58 6.93 4.78 -0.82
C THR A 58 7.25 3.49 -1.56
N ALA A 59 6.28 2.87 -2.24
CA ALA A 59 6.52 1.65 -3.02
C ALA A 59 7.47 1.87 -4.21
N SER A 60 7.48 3.06 -4.82
CA SER A 60 8.29 3.33 -6.03
C SER A 60 9.79 3.51 -5.78
N VAL A 61 10.19 3.73 -4.52
CA VAL A 61 11.58 3.95 -4.11
C VAL A 61 12.19 2.74 -3.39
N LEU A 62 11.44 1.63 -3.29
CA LEU A 62 11.86 0.36 -2.70
C LEU A 62 12.18 -0.67 -3.77
#